data_AF-A0A838BLI6-F1
#
_entry.id   AF-A0A838BLI6-F1
#
_cell.length_a   1.000
_cell.length_b   1.000
_cell.length_c   1.000
_cell.angle_alpha   90.00
_cell.angle_beta   90.00
_cell.angle_gamma   90.00
#
_symmetry.space_group_name_H-M   'P 1'
#
loop_
_entity.id
_entity.type
_entity.pdbx_description
1 polymer ?
#
loop_
_entity_poly.entity_id
_entity_poly.type
_entity_poly.pdbx_seq_one_letter_code
_entity_poly.pdbx_strand_id
1 'polypeptide(L)'
;MIRKALLRIAIVPALAGLPACGDQQDHAAALTIVGADPGRGRALIQAYGCGTCHTIGGVRGARGKVGPELRDYAQQHLLAGFLPNTPQNLIAWLVDPVALKPQTGMPAQGLTEAEARHVASYLYTLGAGENPVYPPDPPLPLRGHGETTADLPKPAPRPSETEPRTRRIVPHQAANPDVKS
;
A
#
# COMPACT_ATOMS: atom_id res chain seq x y z
N MET A 1 -44.69 66.66 -30.07
CA MET A 1 -43.56 66.25 -30.93
C MET A 1 -42.77 65.17 -30.21
N ILE A 2 -42.76 63.97 -30.81
CA ILE A 2 -42.25 62.70 -30.28
C ILE A 2 -40.72 62.74 -30.21
N ARG A 3 -40.12 62.33 -29.08
CA ARG A 3 -38.70 61.91 -29.06
C ARG A 3 -38.57 60.58 -28.34
N LYS A 4 -38.14 59.61 -29.14
CA LYS A 4 -38.16 58.17 -28.94
C LYS A 4 -37.17 57.74 -27.86
N ALA A 5 -37.63 56.80 -27.03
CA ALA A 5 -36.80 55.99 -26.15
C ALA A 5 -35.78 55.20 -26.98
N LEU A 6 -34.51 55.24 -26.57
CA LEU A 6 -33.47 54.33 -27.03
C LEU A 6 -33.00 53.53 -25.81
N LEU A 7 -33.73 52.45 -25.54
CA LEU A 7 -33.37 51.41 -24.60
C LEU A 7 -32.14 50.69 -25.18
N ARG A 8 -30.95 50.97 -24.62
CA ARG A 8 -29.74 50.23 -24.94
C ARG A 8 -29.79 48.89 -24.22
N ILE A 9 -30.22 47.85 -24.92
CA ILE A 9 -30.11 46.47 -24.47
C ILE A 9 -28.63 46.09 -24.57
N ALA A 10 -27.92 46.14 -23.45
CA ALA A 10 -26.58 45.57 -23.33
C ALA A 10 -26.74 44.06 -23.14
N ILE A 11 -26.52 43.30 -24.21
CA ILE A 11 -26.41 41.84 -24.18
C ILE A 11 -25.04 41.54 -23.55
N VAL A 12 -25.03 41.22 -22.25
CA VAL A 12 -23.84 40.69 -21.57
C VAL A 12 -23.75 39.20 -21.95
N PRO A 13 -22.69 38.75 -22.64
CA PRO A 13 -22.51 37.33 -22.89
C PRO A 13 -22.16 36.67 -21.56
N ALA A 14 -23.09 35.88 -21.03
CA ALA A 14 -22.84 34.96 -19.93
C ALA A 14 -21.93 33.83 -20.46
N LEU A 15 -20.62 34.06 -20.44
CA LEU A 15 -19.62 33.01 -20.53
C LEU A 15 -19.71 32.18 -19.26
N ALA A 16 -20.57 31.16 -19.32
CA ALA A 16 -20.60 30.07 -18.37
C ALA A 16 -19.24 29.34 -18.44
N GLY A 17 -18.33 29.74 -17.56
CA GLY A 17 -17.13 28.97 -17.27
C GLY A 17 -17.58 27.63 -16.68
N LEU A 18 -17.43 26.57 -17.46
CA LEU A 18 -17.43 25.22 -16.93
C LEU A 18 -16.35 25.18 -15.83
N PRO A 19 -16.65 24.81 -14.58
CA PRO A 19 -15.60 24.42 -13.67
C PRO A 19 -14.98 23.18 -14.32
N ALA A 20 -13.78 23.37 -14.88
CA ALA A 20 -12.90 22.26 -15.14
C ALA A 20 -12.76 21.56 -13.79
N CYS A 21 -13.41 20.40 -13.64
CA CYS A 21 -13.00 19.42 -12.65
C CYS A 21 -11.57 19.05 -13.03
N GLY A 22 -10.62 19.84 -12.55
CA GLY A 22 -9.26 19.39 -12.38
C GLY A 22 -9.38 18.18 -11.50
N ASP A 23 -9.14 17.02 -12.11
CA ASP A 23 -8.89 15.77 -11.45
C ASP A 23 -7.66 16.01 -10.57
N GLN A 24 -7.91 16.53 -9.37
CA GLN A 24 -6.92 16.78 -8.35
C GLN A 24 -6.49 15.39 -7.87
N GLN A 25 -5.58 14.80 -8.64
CA GLN A 25 -4.58 13.82 -8.27
C GLN A 25 -4.75 13.34 -6.82
N ASP A 26 -5.58 12.32 -6.64
CA ASP A 26 -5.66 11.52 -5.42
C ASP A 26 -4.39 10.65 -5.33
N HIS A 27 -3.24 11.31 -5.15
CA HIS A 27 -2.05 10.65 -4.68
C HIS A 27 -2.31 10.24 -3.22
N ALA A 28 -2.82 9.02 -3.05
CA ALA A 28 -2.84 8.25 -1.81
C ALA A 28 -3.03 9.11 -0.55
N ALA A 29 -4.22 9.71 -0.40
CA ALA A 29 -4.59 10.30 0.87
C ALA A 29 -4.52 9.20 1.93
N ALA A 30 -3.49 9.25 2.78
CA ALA A 30 -3.30 8.29 3.87
C ALA A 30 -4.62 8.16 4.63
N LEU A 31 -5.13 6.93 4.72
CA LEU A 31 -6.42 6.65 5.37
C LEU A 31 -6.42 7.26 6.77
N THR A 32 -7.24 8.30 6.96
CA THR A 32 -7.29 9.06 8.21
C THR A 32 -8.32 8.43 9.15
N ILE A 33 -7.89 8.05 10.35
CA ILE A 33 -8.76 7.50 11.40
C ILE A 33 -9.09 8.62 12.39
N VAL A 34 -10.39 8.90 12.59
CA VAL A 34 -10.85 9.94 13.51
C VAL A 34 -10.35 9.68 14.93
N GLY A 35 -9.78 10.73 15.55
CA GLY A 35 -9.23 10.67 16.91
C GLY A 35 -7.90 9.93 17.03
N ALA A 36 -7.28 9.53 15.91
CA ALA A 36 -5.98 8.87 15.90
C ALA A 36 -4.83 9.85 15.68
N ASP A 37 -3.64 9.41 16.06
CA ASP A 37 -2.38 10.15 15.99
C ASP A 37 -1.27 9.14 15.66
N PRO A 38 -0.65 9.22 14.47
CA PRO A 38 0.39 8.29 14.05
C PRO A 38 1.65 8.33 14.92
N GLY A 39 2.00 9.48 15.51
CA GLY A 39 3.16 9.61 16.40
C GLY A 39 2.96 8.82 17.70
N ARG A 40 1.79 8.94 18.31
CA ARG A 40 1.37 8.11 19.44
C ARG A 40 1.28 6.65 19.04
N GLY A 41 0.79 6.36 17.83
CA GLY A 41 0.76 5.02 17.26
C GLY A 41 2.15 4.38 17.22
N ARG A 42 3.15 5.10 16.69
CA ARG A 42 4.56 4.66 16.68
C ARG A 42 5.07 4.34 18.08
N ALA A 43 4.78 5.20 19.07
CA ALA A 43 5.20 4.99 20.45
C ALA A 43 4.54 3.75 21.07
N LEU A 44 3.24 3.54 20.81
CA LEU A 44 2.51 2.36 21.28
C LEU A 44 3.03 1.07 20.63
N ILE A 45 3.34 1.07 19.33
CA ILE A 45 3.93 -0.09 18.64
C ILE A 45 5.25 -0.51 19.30
N GLN A 46 6.05 0.45 19.73
CA GLN A 46 7.26 0.18 20.50
C GLN A 46 6.95 -0.35 21.90
N ALA A 47 6.03 0.29 22.64
CA ALA A 47 5.71 -0.06 24.01
C ALA A 47 5.08 -1.46 24.14
N TYR A 48 4.18 -1.82 23.23
CA TYR A 48 3.50 -3.12 23.18
C TYR A 48 4.34 -4.21 22.49
N GLY A 49 5.59 -3.92 22.12
CA GLY A 49 6.53 -4.93 21.66
C GLY A 49 6.19 -5.55 20.30
N CYS A 50 5.40 -4.87 19.45
CA CYS A 50 5.04 -5.38 18.12
C CYS A 50 6.27 -5.68 17.25
N GLY A 51 7.35 -4.94 17.48
CA GLY A 51 8.64 -5.10 16.79
C GLY A 51 9.40 -6.39 17.11
N THR A 52 8.97 -7.17 18.11
CA THR A 52 9.55 -8.50 18.40
C THR A 52 9.20 -9.51 17.30
N CYS A 53 7.98 -9.39 16.74
CA CYS A 53 7.49 -10.27 15.68
C CYS A 53 7.61 -9.65 14.30
N HIS A 54 7.39 -8.33 14.17
CA HIS A 54 7.32 -7.66 12.88
C HIS A 54 8.53 -6.75 12.62
N THR A 55 8.89 -6.62 11.34
CA THR A 55 9.75 -5.53 10.86
C THR A 55 8.85 -4.34 10.51
N ILE A 56 9.12 -3.20 11.14
CA ILE A 56 8.26 -2.01 11.05
C ILE A 56 9.14 -0.78 10.81
N GLY A 57 8.98 -0.17 9.64
CA GLY A 57 9.69 1.06 9.27
C GLY A 57 9.48 2.15 10.31
N GLY A 58 10.54 2.85 10.69
CA GLY A 58 10.50 3.97 11.63
C GLY A 58 10.31 3.62 13.11
N VAL A 59 10.05 2.36 13.47
CA VAL A 59 9.96 1.95 14.87
C VAL A 59 11.32 1.41 15.31
N ARG A 60 11.97 2.08 16.27
CA ARG A 60 13.30 1.69 16.76
C ARG A 60 13.30 0.25 17.28
N GLY A 61 14.16 -0.58 16.70
CA GLY A 61 14.37 -1.97 17.11
C GLY A 61 13.35 -2.97 16.55
N ALA A 62 12.33 -2.52 15.80
CA ALA A 62 11.34 -3.40 15.18
C ALA A 62 11.92 -4.10 13.95
N ARG A 63 12.59 -5.24 14.20
CA ARG A 63 13.28 -6.06 13.19
C ARG A 63 12.86 -7.54 13.28
N GLY A 64 11.70 -7.80 13.89
CA GLY A 64 11.14 -9.13 14.01
C GLY A 64 10.82 -9.75 12.65
N LYS A 65 10.90 -11.08 12.57
CA LYS A 65 10.63 -11.85 11.34
C LYS A 65 9.68 -13.04 11.57
N VAL A 66 9.06 -13.10 12.75
CA VAL A 66 8.06 -14.13 13.07
C VAL A 66 6.75 -13.82 12.35
N GLY A 67 6.34 -12.54 12.37
CA GLY A 67 5.26 -12.01 11.57
C GLY A 67 5.76 -11.44 10.23
N PRO A 68 4.85 -11.15 9.29
CA PRO A 68 5.19 -10.49 8.03
C PRO A 68 5.77 -9.09 8.26
N GLU A 69 6.58 -8.64 7.30
CA GLU A 69 7.06 -7.26 7.25
C GLU A 69 5.91 -6.28 6.97
N LEU A 70 5.91 -5.11 7.62
CA LEU A 70 4.82 -4.13 7.53
C LEU A 70 5.21 -2.85 6.75
N ARG A 71 6.32 -2.87 6.00
CA ARG A 71 6.87 -1.67 5.33
C ARG A 71 5.88 -1.00 4.37
N ASP A 72 5.08 -1.80 3.66
CA ASP A 72 4.10 -1.33 2.65
C ASP A 72 2.66 -1.60 3.13
N TYR A 73 2.41 -1.52 4.44
CA TYR A 73 1.13 -1.93 5.02
C TYR A 73 -0.06 -1.19 4.42
N ALA A 74 0.07 0.10 4.10
CA ALA A 74 -1.01 0.89 3.51
C ALA A 74 -1.49 0.35 2.15
N GLN A 75 -0.64 -0.40 1.43
CA GLN A 75 -0.96 -0.99 0.13
C GLN A 75 -1.61 -2.39 0.26
N GLN A 76 -1.73 -2.92 1.46
CA GLN A 76 -2.32 -4.23 1.69
C GLN A 76 -3.83 -4.17 1.52
N HIS A 77 -4.38 -5.06 0.70
CA HIS A 77 -5.83 -5.16 0.50
C HIS A 77 -6.48 -6.07 1.55
N LEU A 78 -5.73 -7.06 2.03
CA LEU A 78 -6.19 -8.04 3.01
C LEU A 78 -5.35 -7.97 4.30
N LEU A 79 -6.03 -7.78 5.42
CA LEU A 79 -5.51 -7.92 6.76
C LEU A 79 -5.41 -9.41 7.12
N ALA A 80 -4.22 -9.83 7.57
CA ALA A 80 -3.90 -11.20 7.97
C ALA A 80 -4.27 -12.28 6.91
N GLY A 81 -4.38 -11.84 5.64
CA GLY A 81 -4.69 -12.67 4.47
C GLY A 81 -6.16 -13.07 4.34
N PHE A 82 -7.10 -12.54 5.14
CA PHE A 82 -8.50 -12.99 5.08
C PHE A 82 -9.56 -11.90 5.31
N LEU A 83 -9.24 -10.80 5.99
CA LEU A 83 -10.17 -9.69 6.19
C LEU A 83 -9.87 -8.55 5.23
N PRO A 84 -10.86 -7.82 4.70
CA PRO A 84 -10.62 -6.55 4.03
C PRO A 84 -9.86 -5.58 4.95
N ASN A 85 -8.81 -4.93 4.44
CA ASN A 85 -8.02 -3.96 5.20
C ASN A 85 -8.75 -2.62 5.35
N THR A 86 -9.77 -2.59 6.21
CA THR A 86 -10.46 -1.37 6.63
C THR A 86 -9.98 -0.94 8.02
N PRO A 87 -10.06 0.35 8.37
CA PRO A 87 -9.70 0.82 9.70
C PRO A 87 -10.40 0.06 10.82
N GLN A 88 -11.69 -0.23 10.67
CA GLN A 88 -12.49 -0.95 11.64
C GLN A 88 -11.97 -2.39 11.85
N ASN A 89 -11.66 -3.10 10.77
CA ASN A 89 -11.14 -4.46 10.85
C ASN A 89 -9.74 -4.49 11.45
N LEU A 90 -8.88 -3.53 11.10
CA LEU A 90 -7.54 -3.42 11.67
C LEU A 90 -7.59 -3.11 13.17
N ILE A 91 -8.46 -2.19 13.60
CA ILE A 91 -8.65 -1.88 15.02
C ILE A 91 -9.12 -3.13 15.77
N ALA A 92 -10.13 -3.84 15.26
CA ALA A 92 -10.62 -5.07 15.89
C ALA A 92 -9.54 -6.15 15.98
N TRP A 93 -8.76 -6.32 14.92
CA TRP A 93 -7.62 -7.26 14.90
C TRP A 93 -6.53 -6.88 15.90
N LEU A 94 -6.20 -5.60 16.05
CA LEU A 94 -5.19 -5.15 17.01
C LEU A 94 -5.63 -5.34 18.46
N VAL A 95 -6.94 -5.27 18.73
CA VAL A 95 -7.52 -5.50 20.07
C VAL A 95 -7.55 -6.99 20.40
N ASP A 96 -8.13 -7.82 19.53
CA ASP A 96 -8.24 -9.27 19.76
C ASP A 96 -8.11 -10.09 18.45
N PRO A 97 -6.87 -10.43 18.06
CA PRO A 97 -6.63 -11.25 16.86
C PRO A 97 -7.21 -12.66 16.99
N VAL A 98 -7.21 -13.24 18.20
CA VAL A 98 -7.60 -14.64 18.44
C VAL A 98 -9.11 -14.80 18.33
N ALA A 99 -9.89 -13.79 18.73
CA ALA A 99 -11.34 -13.78 18.50
C ALA A 99 -11.69 -13.76 17.00
N LEU A 100 -10.90 -13.10 16.16
CA LEU A 100 -11.14 -13.02 14.71
C LEU A 100 -10.57 -14.23 13.93
N LYS A 101 -9.43 -14.76 14.38
CA LYS A 101 -8.77 -15.94 13.79
C LYS A 101 -8.18 -16.80 14.92
N PRO A 102 -8.90 -17.79 15.45
CA PRO A 102 -8.47 -18.58 16.61
C PRO A 102 -7.09 -19.26 16.47
N GLN A 103 -6.68 -19.57 15.24
CA GLN A 103 -5.38 -20.21 14.94
C GLN A 103 -4.27 -19.21 14.59
N THR A 104 -4.47 -17.91 14.84
CA THR A 104 -3.44 -16.89 14.59
C THR A 104 -2.27 -17.05 15.56
N GLY A 105 -1.05 -16.81 15.07
CA GLY A 105 0.15 -16.70 15.90
C GLY A 105 0.33 -15.32 16.55
N MET A 106 -0.52 -14.35 16.23
CA MET A 106 -0.48 -13.00 16.82
C MET A 106 -1.31 -12.97 18.11
N PRO A 107 -0.70 -12.79 19.29
CA PRO A 107 -1.43 -12.72 20.54
C PRO A 107 -2.18 -11.39 20.72
N ALA A 108 -3.15 -11.36 21.63
CA ALA A 108 -3.77 -10.13 22.09
C ALA A 108 -2.77 -9.36 22.97
N GLN A 109 -2.34 -8.18 22.52
CA GLN A 109 -1.33 -7.37 23.21
C GLN A 109 -1.90 -6.57 24.39
N GLY A 110 -3.23 -6.55 24.57
CA GLY A 110 -3.89 -5.75 25.60
C GLY A 110 -4.04 -4.28 25.22
N LEU A 111 -4.12 -3.96 23.93
CA LEU A 111 -4.46 -2.63 23.45
C LEU A 111 -5.93 -2.33 23.74
N THR A 112 -6.23 -1.13 24.24
CA THR A 112 -7.59 -0.60 24.17
C THR A 112 -7.94 -0.19 22.74
N GLU A 113 -9.23 -0.04 22.44
CA GLU A 113 -9.67 0.42 21.11
C GLU A 113 -9.09 1.80 20.75
N ALA A 114 -8.99 2.71 21.72
CA ALA A 114 -8.41 4.03 21.52
C ALA A 114 -6.92 3.95 21.14
N GLU A 115 -6.16 3.07 21.79
CA GLU A 115 -4.75 2.85 21.45
C GLU A 115 -4.60 2.16 20.09
N ALA A 116 -5.47 1.17 19.80
CA ALA A 116 -5.50 0.50 18.51
C ALA A 116 -5.77 1.47 17.35
N ARG A 117 -6.59 2.51 17.54
CA ARG A 117 -6.79 3.59 16.55
C ARG A 117 -5.49 4.33 16.23
N HIS A 118 -4.72 4.71 17.25
CA HIS A 118 -3.41 5.33 17.06
C HIS A 118 -2.45 4.40 16.31
N VAL A 119 -2.35 3.13 16.72
CA VAL A 119 -1.51 2.12 16.05
C VAL A 119 -1.91 1.94 14.59
N ALA A 120 -3.20 1.74 14.32
CA ALA A 120 -3.75 1.59 12.98
C ALA A 120 -3.41 2.80 12.09
N SER A 121 -3.55 4.02 12.62
CA SER A 121 -3.22 5.24 11.87
C SER A 121 -1.75 5.30 11.48
N TYR A 122 -0.84 4.82 12.33
CA TYR A 122 0.56 4.73 12.00
C TYR A 122 0.83 3.69 10.91
N LEU A 123 0.20 2.51 11.00
CA LEU A 123 0.36 1.47 9.98
C LEU A 123 -0.09 1.94 8.59
N TYR A 124 -1.15 2.76 8.51
CA TYR A 124 -1.59 3.37 7.24
C TYR A 124 -0.64 4.45 6.70
N THR A 125 0.36 4.89 7.46
CA THR A 125 1.44 5.75 6.91
C THR A 125 2.53 4.96 6.20
N LEU A 126 2.61 3.64 6.41
CA LEU A 126 3.68 2.79 5.89
C LEU A 126 3.44 2.46 4.41
N GLY A 127 4.31 2.95 3.53
CA GLY A 127 4.25 2.72 2.09
C GLY A 127 3.19 3.54 1.34
N ALA A 128 2.60 4.56 1.96
CA ALA A 128 1.55 5.39 1.34
C ALA A 128 2.06 6.22 0.14
N GLY A 129 3.36 6.54 0.06
CA GLY A 129 3.95 7.36 -1.00
C GLY A 129 4.80 6.59 -2.03
N GLU A 130 4.91 5.27 -1.92
CA GLU A 130 5.95 4.50 -2.63
C GLU A 130 5.45 3.68 -3.82
N ASN A 131 4.17 3.80 -4.21
CA ASN A 131 3.67 3.11 -5.40
C ASN A 131 3.97 3.95 -6.66
N PRO A 132 4.87 3.52 -7.57
CA PRO A 132 4.94 4.13 -8.89
C PRO A 132 3.57 3.93 -9.52
N VAL A 133 2.92 5.01 -9.93
CA VAL A 133 1.79 4.90 -10.86
C VAL A 133 2.38 4.31 -12.13
N TYR A 134 2.25 3.00 -12.31
CA TYR A 134 2.50 2.39 -13.61
C TYR A 134 1.58 3.13 -14.60
N PRO A 135 2.09 3.62 -15.76
CA PRO A 135 1.22 4.25 -16.75
C PRO A 135 0.03 3.32 -16.98
N PRO A 136 -1.21 3.84 -17.13
CA PRO A 136 -2.40 3.00 -17.17
C PRO A 136 -2.14 1.83 -18.12
N ASP A 137 -2.14 0.62 -17.56
CA ASP A 137 -2.00 -0.57 -18.38
C ASP A 137 -3.07 -0.49 -19.47
N PRO A 138 -2.73 -0.76 -20.75
CA PRO A 138 -3.76 -0.90 -21.75
C PRO A 138 -4.77 -1.93 -21.22
N PRO A 139 -6.09 -1.70 -21.38
CA PRO A 139 -7.09 -2.63 -20.90
C PRO A 139 -6.70 -4.04 -21.30
N LEU A 140 -6.72 -4.98 -20.33
CA LEU A 140 -6.48 -6.38 -20.66
C LEU A 140 -7.40 -6.74 -21.84
N PRO A 141 -6.92 -7.51 -22.83
CA PRO A 141 -7.75 -7.96 -23.95
C PRO A 141 -8.73 -9.01 -23.43
N LEU A 142 -9.70 -8.57 -22.63
CA LEU A 142 -10.81 -9.36 -22.15
C LEU A 142 -11.68 -9.67 -23.36
N ARG A 143 -11.97 -10.95 -23.55
CA ARG A 143 -12.86 -11.45 -24.60
C ARG A 143 -14.24 -10.79 -24.45
N GLY A 144 -14.77 -10.23 -25.54
CA GLY A 144 -16.15 -9.74 -25.56
C GLY A 144 -17.16 -10.88 -25.39
N HIS A 145 -18.37 -10.58 -24.90
CA HIS A 145 -19.46 -11.54 -24.87
C HIS A 145 -19.82 -11.98 -26.30
N GLY A 146 -19.31 -13.14 -26.74
CA GLY A 146 -19.64 -13.75 -28.02
C GLY A 146 -18.47 -14.23 -28.88
N GLU A 147 -17.21 -14.06 -28.46
CA GLU A 147 -16.05 -14.45 -29.28
C GLU A 147 -15.45 -15.80 -28.83
N THR A 148 -15.31 -16.74 -29.77
CA THR A 148 -14.55 -17.98 -29.54
C THR A 148 -13.07 -17.65 -29.35
N THR A 149 -12.39 -18.48 -28.59
CA THR A 149 -11.09 -18.22 -27.96
C THR A 149 -10.06 -17.49 -28.82
N ALA A 150 -9.74 -16.23 -28.50
CA ALA A 150 -8.50 -15.61 -28.96
C ALA A 150 -7.30 -16.40 -28.39
N ASP A 151 -6.45 -16.91 -29.28
CA ASP A 151 -5.18 -17.54 -28.93
C ASP A 151 -4.26 -16.51 -28.26
N LEU A 152 -3.80 -16.83 -27.05
CA LEU A 152 -2.74 -16.06 -26.41
C LEU A 152 -1.50 -16.07 -27.31
N PRO A 153 -0.85 -14.92 -27.57
CA PRO A 153 0.42 -14.92 -28.29
C PRO A 153 1.41 -15.80 -27.53
N LYS A 154 1.96 -16.79 -28.23
CA LYS A 154 2.95 -17.72 -27.67
C LYS A 154 4.09 -16.88 -27.05
N PRO A 155 4.42 -17.09 -25.77
CA PRO A 155 5.56 -16.42 -25.16
C PRO A 155 6.79 -16.59 -26.03
N ALA A 156 7.59 -15.54 -26.15
CA ALA A 156 8.89 -15.62 -26.81
C ALA A 156 9.64 -16.84 -26.23
N PRO A 157 10.31 -17.66 -27.07
CA PRO A 157 11.03 -18.81 -26.58
C PRO A 157 12.01 -18.35 -25.50
N ARG A 158 11.88 -18.93 -24.31
CA ARG A 158 12.89 -18.74 -23.27
C ARG A 158 14.24 -19.18 -23.87
N PRO A 159 15.35 -18.47 -23.60
CA PRO A 159 16.67 -18.98 -23.97
C PRO A 159 16.79 -20.43 -23.49
N SER A 160 17.31 -21.28 -24.36
CA SER A 160 17.23 -22.73 -24.25
C SER A 160 17.78 -23.25 -22.93
N GLU A 161 17.10 -24.26 -22.36
CA GLU A 161 17.50 -25.00 -21.15
C GLU A 161 18.84 -25.76 -21.26
N THR A 162 19.61 -25.54 -22.33
CA THR A 162 20.94 -26.10 -22.55
C THR A 162 22.07 -25.24 -21.99
N GLU A 163 21.82 -24.00 -21.54
CA GLU A 163 22.80 -23.32 -20.68
C GLU A 163 22.68 -23.85 -19.24
N PRO A 164 23.77 -24.37 -18.65
CA PRO A 164 23.75 -24.78 -17.25
C PRO A 164 23.44 -23.56 -16.37
N ARG A 165 22.28 -23.55 -15.70
CA ARG A 165 21.94 -22.55 -14.67
C ARG A 165 22.83 -22.64 -13.43
N THR A 166 23.80 -23.56 -13.40
CA THR A 166 24.84 -23.62 -12.39
C THR A 166 25.92 -22.60 -12.72
N ARG A 167 25.75 -21.37 -12.22
CA ARG A 167 26.92 -20.51 -11.99
C ARG A 167 27.80 -21.30 -11.03
N ARG A 168 28.93 -21.83 -11.53
CA ARG A 168 29.93 -22.53 -10.71
C ARG A 168 30.27 -21.62 -9.54
N ILE A 169 29.87 -22.00 -8.33
CA ILE A 169 30.35 -21.36 -7.12
C ILE A 169 31.85 -21.65 -7.11
N VAL A 170 32.66 -20.67 -7.50
CA VAL A 170 34.11 -20.73 -7.30
C VAL A 170 34.30 -20.58 -5.80
N PRO A 171 34.84 -21.59 -5.09
CA PRO A 171 35.19 -21.41 -3.69
C PRO A 171 36.19 -20.27 -3.60
N HIS A 172 35.91 -19.28 -2.75
CA HIS A 172 36.90 -18.28 -2.39
C HIS A 172 38.08 -19.03 -1.77
N GLN A 173 39.21 -19.13 -2.48
CA GLN A 173 40.43 -19.65 -1.89
C GLN A 173 40.75 -18.78 -0.69
N ALA A 174 40.73 -19.38 0.51
CA ALA A 174 41.26 -18.75 1.70
C ALA A 174 42.77 -18.58 1.47
N ALA A 175 43.23 -17.34 1.48
CA ALA A 175 44.65 -17.05 1.59
C ALA A 175 45.12 -17.61 2.94
N ASN A 176 45.96 -18.64 2.89
CA ASN A 176 46.58 -19.25 4.05
C ASN A 176 47.57 -18.23 4.67
N PRO A 177 47.46 -17.86 5.95
CA PRO A 177 48.42 -17.00 6.59
C PRO A 177 49.49 -17.88 7.24
N ASP A 178 50.61 -18.12 6.56
CA ASP A 178 51.85 -18.57 7.22
C ASP A 178 53.05 -18.54 6.27
N VAL A 179 53.83 -17.45 6.32
CA VAL A 179 55.29 -17.52 6.22
C VAL A 179 55.87 -16.50 7.18
N LYS A 180 56.39 -17.00 8.29
CA LYS A 180 57.31 -16.30 9.19
C LYS A 180 58.61 -17.08 9.21
N SER A 181 59.67 -16.53 8.61
CA SER A 181 61.09 -16.63 8.99
C SER A 181 61.90 -15.75 8.06
#